data_AF-A0A2E8HN93-F1
#
_entry.id   AF-A0A2E8HN93-F1
#
_cell.length_a   1.000
_cell.length_b   1.000
_cell.length_c   1.000
_cell.angle_alpha   90.00
_cell.angle_beta   90.00
_cell.angle_gamma   90.00
#
_symmetry.space_group_name_H-M   'P 1'
#
loop_
_entity.id
_entity.type
_entity.pdbx_description
1 polymer ?
#
loop_
_entity_poly.entity_id
_entity_poly.type
_entity_poly.pdbx_seq_one_letter_code
_entity_poly.pdbx_strand_id
1 'polypeptide(L)'
;MTEHLFQDDALRGFLAGGYTLVASDQPADFHLEICERLDYVLEKEGNPGNNILPRVPQIQRVFETPSVHSALTRILGPGYVMHPHRYCHLRRPGAKAQGWHKDDYVYDQKVRHHRGRWAMAFYYPQAVTADMGPSSIAPGHQHYNTTAQLEADGAAEMAITGQAGTVAIVNFDSWHRGCVNASNSNRYMLKFQFLRMEEPTPFEAGRWDEIRQDGAASHVWEGTHHDGVASHVWDWLRGSTEKAGDFVGDIDTAVDHLCHGEERARLQAMYSLAALGERAVAPLVDALCSEAAACSESNLATSPANPAGGNPADLATAHALAATGIVAIDALVNLCSHDHWAVRATATDVLGTIGRQGRGAAPALQRALEDENIWVRRNGAEALGTIGDATGVEMLAHILSDEDWRVRLNAAGSLARIGRGSDGALSALKPLLEDENRYVRANALNALQRIDTPESRETLYQYLLVSRWCATTSLESHF
;
A
#
# COMPACT_ATOMS: atom_id res chain seq x y z
N MET A 1 22.77 -18.64 -12.61
CA MET A 1 21.77 -18.38 -11.55
C MET A 1 21.26 -16.94 -11.62
N THR A 2 20.97 -16.44 -12.82
CA THR A 2 20.72 -14.99 -13.10
C THR A 2 19.38 -14.73 -13.80
N GLU A 3 18.60 -15.76 -14.14
CA GLU A 3 17.44 -15.61 -15.04
C GLU A 3 16.16 -15.04 -14.40
N HIS A 4 16.08 -14.88 -13.08
CA HIS A 4 14.83 -14.50 -12.39
C HIS A 4 14.91 -13.19 -11.59
N LEU A 5 15.94 -12.37 -11.80
CA LEU A 5 16.08 -11.11 -11.06
C LEU A 5 15.25 -10.00 -11.73
N PHE A 6 14.33 -9.41 -10.98
CA PHE A 6 13.65 -8.17 -11.38
C PHE A 6 14.64 -7.00 -11.36
N GLN A 7 14.94 -6.45 -12.54
CA GLN A 7 16.02 -5.49 -12.77
C GLN A 7 15.60 -4.05 -12.45
N ASP A 8 16.57 -3.15 -12.30
CA ASP A 8 16.34 -1.75 -11.99
C ASP A 8 15.47 -1.05 -13.03
N ASP A 9 15.68 -1.30 -14.33
CA ASP A 9 14.88 -0.70 -15.40
C ASP A 9 13.40 -1.12 -15.35
N ALA A 10 13.13 -2.38 -14.96
CA ALA A 10 11.75 -2.85 -14.76
C ALA A 10 11.09 -2.17 -13.56
N LEU A 11 11.84 -1.90 -12.49
CA LEU A 11 11.36 -1.15 -11.34
C LEU A 11 11.13 0.33 -11.69
N ARG A 12 12.02 0.97 -12.47
CA ARG A 12 11.79 2.34 -12.96
C ARG A 12 10.53 2.42 -13.82
N GLY A 13 10.32 1.43 -14.70
CA GLY A 13 9.08 1.29 -15.46
C GLY A 13 7.84 1.16 -14.58
N PHE A 14 7.92 0.38 -13.50
CA PHE A 14 6.85 0.30 -12.50
C PHE A 14 6.58 1.63 -11.79
N LEU A 15 7.62 2.37 -11.39
CA LEU A 15 7.46 3.66 -10.71
C LEU A 15 6.86 4.74 -11.64
N ALA A 16 7.29 4.75 -12.91
CA ALA A 16 6.77 5.68 -13.91
C ALA A 16 5.35 5.31 -14.35
N GLY A 17 5.10 4.05 -14.69
CA GLY A 17 3.87 3.56 -15.31
C GLY A 17 2.82 3.04 -14.31
N GLY A 18 3.19 2.75 -13.07
CA GLY A 18 2.30 2.19 -12.06
C GLY A 18 2.05 0.68 -12.19
N TYR A 19 2.76 -0.04 -13.07
CA TYR A 19 2.58 -1.49 -13.21
C TYR A 19 3.79 -2.21 -13.82
N THR A 20 3.79 -3.54 -13.70
CA THR A 20 4.67 -4.45 -14.43
C THR A 20 3.95 -5.79 -14.66
N LEU A 21 4.30 -6.49 -15.74
CA LEU A 21 3.75 -7.81 -16.06
C LEU A 21 4.84 -8.87 -15.84
N VAL A 22 4.53 -9.88 -15.05
CA VAL A 22 5.43 -10.97 -14.70
C VAL A 22 4.76 -12.29 -15.08
N ALA A 23 5.47 -13.16 -15.78
CA ALA A 23 5.03 -14.53 -15.99
C ALA A 23 5.38 -15.36 -14.74
N SER A 24 4.42 -16.12 -14.22
CA SER A 24 4.70 -17.13 -13.20
C SER A 24 5.62 -18.21 -13.79
N ASP A 25 6.53 -18.74 -12.96
CA ASP A 25 7.41 -19.84 -13.36
C ASP A 25 6.70 -21.21 -13.40
N GLN A 26 5.39 -21.26 -13.11
CA GLN A 26 4.62 -22.50 -13.13
C GLN A 26 4.27 -22.93 -14.57
N PRO A 27 4.14 -24.24 -14.83
CA PRO A 27 3.76 -24.74 -16.14
C PRO A 27 2.27 -24.50 -16.45
N ALA A 28 1.89 -24.60 -17.73
CA ALA A 28 0.54 -24.27 -18.18
C ALA A 28 -0.57 -25.18 -17.58
N ASP A 29 -0.26 -26.46 -17.37
CA ASP A 29 -1.17 -27.45 -16.75
C ASP A 29 -1.49 -27.10 -15.29
N PHE A 30 -0.51 -26.58 -14.54
CA PHE A 30 -0.74 -26.08 -13.19
C PHE A 30 -1.81 -24.97 -13.14
N HIS A 31 -1.78 -24.06 -14.11
CA HIS A 31 -2.76 -22.98 -14.19
C HIS A 31 -4.14 -23.46 -14.64
N LEU A 32 -4.20 -24.51 -15.48
CA LEU A 32 -5.43 -25.18 -15.88
C LEU A 32 -6.12 -25.84 -14.67
N GLU A 33 -5.39 -26.55 -13.82
CA GLU A 33 -5.92 -27.15 -12.58
C GLU A 33 -6.54 -26.08 -11.66
N ILE A 34 -5.93 -24.88 -11.59
CA ILE A 34 -6.50 -23.76 -10.84
C ILE A 34 -7.84 -23.34 -11.45
N CYS A 35 -7.94 -23.24 -12.78
CA CYS A 35 -9.19 -22.89 -13.45
C CYS A 35 -10.29 -23.92 -13.14
N GLU A 36 -10.01 -25.22 -13.27
CA GLU A 36 -10.98 -26.29 -12.99
C GLU A 36 -11.48 -26.24 -11.53
N ARG A 37 -10.59 -25.95 -10.58
CA ARG A 37 -10.97 -25.78 -9.17
C ARG A 37 -11.79 -24.51 -8.95
N LEU A 38 -11.48 -23.43 -9.66
CA LEU A 38 -12.26 -22.18 -9.59
C LEU A 38 -13.66 -22.37 -10.16
N ASP A 39 -13.81 -23.08 -11.29
CA ASP A 39 -15.11 -23.45 -11.86
C ASP A 39 -15.93 -24.22 -10.82
N TYR A 40 -15.36 -25.28 -10.23
CA TYR A 40 -16.05 -26.05 -9.19
C TYR A 40 -16.49 -25.18 -8.01
N VAL A 41 -15.57 -24.40 -7.43
CA VAL A 41 -15.87 -23.56 -6.25
C VAL A 41 -16.97 -22.54 -6.59
N LEU A 42 -16.83 -21.81 -7.70
CA LEU A 42 -17.77 -20.74 -8.05
C LEU A 42 -19.14 -21.26 -8.46
N GLU A 43 -19.22 -22.42 -9.10
CA GLU A 43 -20.49 -23.02 -9.52
C GLU A 43 -21.20 -23.78 -8.40
N LYS A 44 -20.46 -24.51 -7.56
CA LYS A 44 -21.03 -25.39 -6.54
C LYS A 44 -21.15 -24.74 -5.17
N GLU A 45 -20.22 -23.85 -4.82
CA GLU A 45 -20.13 -23.24 -3.48
C GLU A 45 -20.46 -21.74 -3.50
N GLY A 46 -20.38 -21.10 -4.67
CA GLY A 46 -20.47 -19.65 -4.83
C GLY A 46 -19.11 -18.96 -4.62
N ASN A 47 -19.09 -17.62 -4.67
CA ASN A 47 -17.84 -16.86 -4.52
C ASN A 47 -17.41 -16.84 -3.04
N PRO A 48 -16.24 -17.42 -2.68
CA PRO A 48 -15.78 -17.47 -1.29
C PRO A 48 -15.24 -16.12 -0.79
N GLY A 49 -15.22 -15.08 -1.63
CA GLY A 49 -14.67 -13.78 -1.32
C GLY A 49 -13.20 -13.87 -0.93
N ASN A 50 -12.84 -13.25 0.20
CA ASN A 50 -11.48 -13.25 0.74
C ASN A 50 -10.99 -14.63 1.23
N ASN A 51 -11.78 -15.70 1.09
CA ASN A 51 -11.40 -17.06 1.48
C ASN A 51 -10.98 -17.94 0.30
N ILE A 52 -10.52 -17.34 -0.80
CA ILE A 52 -10.16 -18.11 -2.00
C ILE A 52 -8.97 -19.06 -1.79
N LEU A 53 -7.92 -18.67 -1.05
CA LEU A 53 -6.74 -19.54 -0.86
C LEU A 53 -7.04 -20.84 -0.10
N PRO A 54 -7.84 -20.85 1.00
CA PRO A 54 -8.30 -22.11 1.59
C PRO A 54 -9.08 -23.02 0.65
N ARG A 55 -9.70 -22.49 -0.43
CA ARG A 55 -10.43 -23.28 -1.42
C ARG A 55 -9.54 -23.76 -2.57
N VAL A 56 -8.59 -22.92 -2.99
CA VAL A 56 -7.65 -23.18 -4.08
C VAL A 56 -6.23 -22.84 -3.61
N PRO A 57 -5.63 -23.66 -2.74
CA PRO A 57 -4.34 -23.36 -2.11
C PRO A 57 -3.18 -23.31 -3.09
N GLN A 58 -3.28 -23.92 -4.29
CA GLN A 58 -2.22 -23.83 -5.29
C GLN A 58 -1.93 -22.39 -5.72
N ILE A 59 -2.91 -21.47 -5.66
CA ILE A 59 -2.68 -20.07 -6.02
C ILE A 59 -1.53 -19.46 -5.20
N GLN A 60 -1.36 -19.87 -3.94
CA GLN A 60 -0.26 -19.40 -3.10
C GLN A 60 1.12 -19.66 -3.75
N ARG A 61 1.29 -20.81 -4.40
CA ARG A 61 2.54 -21.21 -5.07
C ARG A 61 2.91 -20.32 -6.26
N VAL A 62 1.97 -19.56 -6.82
CA VAL A 62 2.24 -18.57 -7.87
C VAL A 62 3.09 -17.43 -7.32
N PHE A 63 2.75 -16.93 -6.12
CA PHE A 63 3.46 -15.81 -5.48
C PHE A 63 4.78 -16.20 -4.82
N GLU A 64 5.03 -17.50 -4.69
CA GLU A 64 6.28 -18.09 -4.20
C GLU A 64 7.25 -18.42 -5.34
N THR A 65 6.83 -18.29 -6.60
CA THR A 65 7.72 -18.51 -7.75
C THR A 65 8.83 -17.46 -7.81
N PRO A 66 10.07 -17.83 -8.19
CA PRO A 66 11.21 -16.91 -8.23
C PRO A 66 10.94 -15.58 -8.92
N SER A 67 10.31 -15.58 -10.09
CA SER A 67 10.05 -14.38 -10.90
C SER A 67 9.05 -13.44 -10.21
N VAL A 68 7.93 -13.97 -9.70
CA VAL A 68 6.92 -13.17 -9.00
C VAL A 68 7.44 -12.67 -7.65
N HIS A 69 8.12 -13.55 -6.90
CA HIS A 69 8.72 -13.20 -5.62
C HIS A 69 9.81 -12.13 -5.78
N SER A 70 10.66 -12.23 -6.81
CA SER A 70 11.70 -11.23 -7.08
C SER A 70 11.09 -9.85 -7.36
N ALA A 71 10.04 -9.79 -8.19
CA ALA A 71 9.36 -8.54 -8.51
C ALA A 71 8.69 -7.91 -7.27
N LEU A 72 7.93 -8.69 -6.50
CA LEU A 72 7.31 -8.20 -5.26
C LEU A 72 8.36 -7.73 -4.24
N THR A 73 9.45 -8.48 -4.08
CA THR A 73 10.56 -8.12 -3.18
C THR A 73 11.23 -6.81 -3.60
N ARG A 74 11.43 -6.59 -4.90
CA ARG A 74 12.02 -5.33 -5.40
C ARG A 74 11.09 -4.13 -5.19
N ILE A 75 9.78 -4.30 -5.37
CA ILE A 75 8.80 -3.22 -5.22
C ILE A 75 8.52 -2.91 -3.74
N LEU A 76 8.31 -3.93 -2.91
CA LEU A 76 7.84 -3.80 -1.53
C LEU A 76 8.92 -4.01 -0.47
N GLY A 77 10.13 -4.40 -0.88
CA GLY A 77 11.20 -4.77 0.04
C GLY A 77 11.09 -6.21 0.55
N PRO A 78 12.12 -6.70 1.25
CA PRO A 78 12.10 -8.01 1.87
C PRO A 78 11.03 -8.09 2.96
N GLY A 79 10.57 -9.31 3.25
CA GLY A 79 9.62 -9.54 4.33
C GLY A 79 8.23 -8.93 4.09
N TYR A 80 7.90 -8.54 2.86
CA TYR A 80 6.55 -8.13 2.48
C TYR A 80 5.54 -9.23 2.85
N VAL A 81 4.30 -8.83 3.14
CA VAL A 81 3.23 -9.75 3.50
C VAL A 81 2.09 -9.68 2.49
N MET A 82 1.46 -10.83 2.22
CA MET A 82 0.20 -10.87 1.49
C MET A 82 -0.93 -10.47 2.43
N HIS A 83 -1.67 -9.43 2.07
CA HIS A 83 -2.83 -8.97 2.82
C HIS A 83 -3.98 -10.00 2.72
N PRO A 84 -4.83 -10.15 3.75
CA PRO A 84 -6.01 -11.03 3.71
C PRO A 84 -7.07 -10.66 2.66
N HIS A 85 -6.96 -9.51 1.99
CA HIS A 85 -7.80 -9.19 0.84
C HIS A 85 -7.30 -9.94 -0.39
N ARG A 86 -8.03 -11.01 -0.74
CA ARG A 86 -7.68 -11.96 -1.79
C ARG A 86 -8.97 -12.40 -2.50
N TYR A 87 -9.35 -11.72 -3.56
CA TYR A 87 -10.68 -11.83 -4.15
C TYR A 87 -10.63 -12.40 -5.57
N CYS A 88 -11.51 -13.37 -5.88
CA CYS A 88 -11.67 -13.90 -7.23
C CYS A 88 -12.75 -13.11 -7.99
N HIS A 89 -12.34 -12.41 -9.05
CA HIS A 89 -13.23 -11.72 -9.97
C HIS A 89 -13.50 -12.59 -11.20
N LEU A 90 -14.72 -13.13 -11.30
CA LEU A 90 -15.23 -13.81 -12.49
C LEU A 90 -15.95 -12.80 -13.40
N ARG A 91 -15.49 -12.68 -14.66
CA ARG A 91 -16.23 -12.04 -15.74
C ARG A 91 -16.76 -13.07 -16.72
N ARG A 92 -18.08 -13.16 -16.85
CA ARG A 92 -18.77 -14.01 -17.82
C ARG A 92 -18.83 -13.35 -19.21
N PRO A 93 -19.04 -14.12 -20.29
CA PRO A 93 -19.42 -13.58 -21.60
C PRO A 93 -20.53 -12.53 -21.50
N GLY A 94 -20.38 -11.41 -22.21
CA GLY A 94 -21.31 -10.29 -22.21
C GLY A 94 -21.20 -9.34 -21.01
N ALA A 95 -20.25 -9.56 -20.08
CA ALA A 95 -20.03 -8.65 -18.96
C ALA A 95 -19.69 -7.22 -19.43
N LYS A 96 -20.39 -6.22 -18.91
CA LYS A 96 -20.19 -4.79 -19.25
C LYS A 96 -18.93 -4.21 -18.61
N ALA A 97 -18.34 -3.19 -19.23
CA ALA A 97 -17.20 -2.48 -18.66
C ALA A 97 -17.54 -1.86 -17.29
N GLN A 98 -16.56 -1.81 -16.40
CA GLN A 98 -16.60 -1.00 -15.19
C GLN A 98 -16.19 0.44 -15.50
N GLY A 99 -16.61 1.38 -14.66
CA GLY A 99 -16.02 2.71 -14.62
C GLY A 99 -14.58 2.66 -14.08
N TRP A 100 -13.80 3.69 -14.37
CA TRP A 100 -12.50 3.91 -13.74
C TRP A 100 -12.66 4.04 -12.23
N HIS A 101 -11.85 3.31 -11.48
CA HIS A 101 -11.81 3.39 -10.03
C HIS A 101 -10.38 3.17 -9.52
N LYS A 102 -10.15 3.61 -8.29
CA LYS A 102 -9.04 3.15 -7.45
C LYS A 102 -9.60 2.22 -6.39
N ASP A 103 -8.76 1.31 -5.91
CA ASP A 103 -9.11 0.50 -4.75
C ASP A 103 -9.03 1.36 -3.49
N ASP A 104 -9.92 1.04 -2.54
CA ASP A 104 -9.90 1.62 -1.20
C ASP A 104 -9.61 0.52 -0.18
N TYR A 105 -9.00 0.92 0.93
CA TYR A 105 -8.67 -0.01 2.00
C TYR A 105 -9.70 0.06 3.13
N VAL A 106 -10.13 -1.14 3.56
CA VAL A 106 -10.88 -1.49 4.77
C VAL A 106 -11.56 -0.30 5.49
N TYR A 107 -12.83 -0.06 5.14
CA TYR A 107 -13.86 0.63 5.93
C TYR A 107 -13.46 1.91 6.69
N ASP A 108 -12.48 2.69 6.22
CA ASP A 108 -12.20 4.00 6.82
C ASP A 108 -11.37 4.99 6.01
N GLN A 109 -10.56 4.56 5.03
CA GLN A 109 -9.72 5.50 4.30
C GLN A 109 -9.47 5.13 2.84
N LYS A 110 -9.48 6.17 2.00
CA LYS A 110 -8.68 6.20 0.78
C LYS A 110 -7.22 6.29 1.22
N VAL A 111 -6.57 5.15 1.40
CA VAL A 111 -5.14 5.12 1.68
C VAL A 111 -4.44 5.51 0.39
N ARG A 112 -3.88 6.72 0.35
CA ARG A 112 -3.08 7.25 -0.75
C ARG A 112 -1.68 7.48 -0.25
N HIS A 113 -0.72 6.74 -0.82
CA HIS A 113 0.68 6.93 -0.48
C HIS A 113 1.50 6.97 -1.76
N HIS A 114 2.23 8.07 -1.96
CA HIS A 114 3.16 8.15 -3.08
C HIS A 114 4.29 7.12 -2.93
N ARG A 115 4.69 6.79 -1.68
CA ARG A 115 5.62 5.70 -1.41
C ARG A 115 4.91 4.35 -1.61
N GLY A 116 5.55 3.43 -2.35
CA GLY A 116 5.08 2.07 -2.62
C GLY A 116 5.02 1.18 -1.38
N ARG A 117 4.15 1.52 -0.43
CA ARG A 117 3.86 0.73 0.78
C ARG A 117 2.92 -0.43 0.48
N TRP A 118 2.12 -0.28 -0.58
CA TRP A 118 1.14 -1.24 -1.03
C TRP A 118 1.34 -1.53 -2.52
N ALA A 119 1.11 -2.79 -2.90
CA ALA A 119 0.93 -3.17 -4.29
C ALA A 119 -0.23 -4.14 -4.40
N MET A 120 -0.87 -4.16 -5.57
CA MET A 120 -1.82 -5.18 -5.96
C MET A 120 -1.16 -6.15 -6.93
N ALA A 121 -1.62 -7.40 -6.94
CA ALA A 121 -1.32 -8.34 -8.00
C ALA A 121 -2.63 -8.88 -8.59
N PHE A 122 -2.76 -8.76 -9.90
CA PHE A 122 -3.85 -9.38 -10.68
C PHE A 122 -3.29 -10.63 -11.35
N TYR A 123 -3.66 -11.79 -10.81
CA TYR A 123 -3.25 -13.08 -11.34
C TYR A 123 -4.31 -13.65 -12.29
N TYR A 124 -3.87 -14.10 -13.46
CA TYR A 124 -4.70 -14.70 -14.49
C TYR A 124 -4.29 -16.18 -14.69
N PRO A 125 -5.09 -17.14 -14.20
CA PRO A 125 -4.80 -18.58 -14.38
C PRO A 125 -5.09 -19.07 -15.82
N GLN A 126 -5.70 -18.24 -16.66
CA GLN A 126 -5.95 -18.53 -18.07
C GLN A 126 -5.31 -17.46 -18.96
N ALA A 127 -5.07 -17.80 -20.23
CA ALA A 127 -4.70 -16.80 -21.22
C ALA A 127 -5.83 -15.76 -21.36
N VAL A 128 -5.47 -14.49 -21.47
CA VAL A 128 -6.41 -13.38 -21.59
C VAL A 128 -6.13 -12.62 -22.89
N THR A 129 -7.10 -12.62 -23.78
CA THR A 129 -7.11 -11.85 -25.01
C THR A 129 -7.83 -10.51 -24.82
N ALA A 130 -7.67 -9.60 -25.78
CA ALA A 130 -8.26 -8.26 -25.71
C ALA A 130 -9.80 -8.25 -25.63
N ASP A 131 -10.46 -9.26 -26.22
CA ASP A 131 -11.91 -9.41 -26.24
C ASP A 131 -12.47 -10.18 -25.02
N MET A 132 -11.63 -10.80 -24.20
CA MET A 132 -12.03 -11.54 -22.99
C MET A 132 -12.38 -10.66 -21.78
N GLY A 133 -12.51 -9.35 -21.98
CA GLY A 133 -12.73 -8.38 -20.92
C GLY A 133 -11.56 -8.33 -19.94
N PRO A 134 -10.32 -8.05 -20.42
CA PRO A 134 -9.16 -7.88 -19.56
C PRO A 134 -9.40 -6.80 -18.50
N SER A 135 -8.59 -6.79 -17.45
CA SER A 135 -8.51 -5.58 -16.63
C SER A 135 -7.63 -4.57 -17.36
N SER A 136 -7.98 -3.30 -17.31
CA SER A 136 -7.21 -2.21 -17.87
C SER A 136 -6.73 -1.29 -16.76
N ILE A 137 -5.61 -0.64 -17.04
CA ILE A 137 -4.99 0.38 -16.19
C ILE A 137 -4.75 1.66 -16.99
N ALA A 138 -4.64 2.80 -16.31
CA ALA A 138 -4.18 4.05 -16.89
C ALA A 138 -2.72 4.29 -16.46
N PRO A 139 -1.73 3.93 -17.31
CA PRO A 139 -0.33 4.04 -16.93
C PRO A 139 0.07 5.47 -16.58
N GLY A 140 0.88 5.63 -15.55
CA GLY A 140 1.44 6.92 -15.15
C GLY A 140 0.43 7.90 -14.57
N HIS A 141 -0.73 7.41 -14.12
CA HIS A 141 -1.75 8.24 -13.49
C HIS A 141 -2.06 7.86 -12.03
N GLN A 142 -1.24 6.99 -11.42
CA GLN A 142 -1.44 6.49 -10.07
C GLN A 142 -1.45 7.59 -8.99
N HIS A 143 -0.83 8.75 -9.24
CA HIS A 143 -0.76 9.85 -8.27
C HIS A 143 -1.87 10.90 -8.45
N TYR A 144 -2.74 10.77 -9.45
CA TYR A 144 -3.92 11.63 -9.62
C TYR A 144 -5.13 11.02 -8.92
N ASN A 145 -5.83 11.78 -8.10
CA ASN A 145 -7.07 11.41 -7.40
C ASN A 145 -8.35 11.61 -8.23
N THR A 146 -8.26 12.20 -9.42
CA THR A 146 -9.39 12.34 -10.36
C THR A 146 -9.11 11.73 -11.74
N THR A 147 -10.18 11.50 -12.52
CA THR A 147 -10.06 11.06 -13.92
C THR A 147 -9.89 12.22 -14.91
N ALA A 148 -9.95 13.47 -14.44
CA ALA A 148 -9.87 14.64 -15.32
C ALA A 148 -8.54 14.69 -16.10
N GLN A 149 -7.43 14.35 -15.45
CA GLN A 149 -6.13 14.31 -16.11
C GLN A 149 -6.03 13.15 -17.12
N LEU A 150 -6.63 12.00 -16.83
CA LEU A 150 -6.64 10.86 -17.75
C LEU A 150 -7.30 11.23 -19.08
N GLU A 151 -8.42 11.96 -19.01
CA GLU A 151 -9.16 12.45 -20.17
C GLU A 151 -8.38 13.55 -20.92
N ALA A 152 -7.78 14.48 -20.18
CA ALA A 152 -6.99 15.58 -20.76
C ALA A 152 -5.73 15.11 -21.47
N ASP A 153 -5.03 14.12 -20.91
CA ASP A 153 -3.79 13.57 -21.48
C ASP A 153 -4.07 12.61 -22.66
N GLY A 154 -5.33 12.25 -22.92
CA GLY A 154 -5.68 11.20 -23.88
C GLY A 154 -5.01 9.87 -23.51
N ALA A 155 -4.92 9.59 -22.21
CA ALA A 155 -4.10 8.52 -21.66
C ALA A 155 -4.40 7.17 -22.34
N ALA A 156 -3.35 6.51 -22.83
CA ALA A 156 -3.49 5.21 -23.46
C ALA A 156 -3.93 4.18 -22.41
N GLU A 157 -5.16 3.69 -22.54
CA GLU A 157 -5.65 2.57 -21.75
C GLU A 157 -4.82 1.32 -22.07
N MET A 158 -4.19 0.74 -21.06
CA MET A 158 -3.42 -0.48 -21.21
C MET A 158 -4.23 -1.66 -20.73
N ALA A 159 -4.71 -2.48 -21.66
CA ALA A 159 -5.43 -3.71 -21.39
C ALA A 159 -4.46 -4.85 -21.01
N ILE A 160 -4.65 -5.46 -19.85
CA ILE A 160 -3.80 -6.55 -19.35
C ILE A 160 -4.18 -7.85 -20.07
N THR A 161 -3.44 -8.15 -21.12
CA THR A 161 -3.50 -9.41 -21.88
C THR A 161 -2.22 -10.22 -21.66
N GLY A 162 -2.30 -11.54 -21.78
CA GLY A 162 -1.14 -12.41 -21.58
C GLY A 162 -1.49 -13.88 -21.62
N GLN A 163 -0.47 -14.72 -21.45
CA GLN A 163 -0.65 -16.18 -21.34
C GLN A 163 -1.18 -16.56 -19.95
N ALA A 164 -1.64 -17.79 -19.81
CA ALA A 164 -1.92 -18.38 -18.49
C ALA A 164 -0.68 -18.23 -17.59
N GLY A 165 -0.89 -17.83 -16.34
CA GLY A 165 0.21 -17.55 -15.42
C GLY A 165 0.66 -16.11 -15.37
N THR A 166 0.06 -15.21 -16.17
CA THR A 166 0.38 -13.78 -16.12
C THR A 166 -0.04 -13.20 -14.76
N VAL A 167 0.90 -12.51 -14.11
CA VAL A 167 0.69 -11.72 -12.89
C VAL A 167 1.01 -10.27 -13.22
N ALA A 168 -0.02 -9.41 -13.25
CA ALA A 168 0.19 -7.97 -13.32
C ALA A 168 0.36 -7.42 -11.91
N ILE A 169 1.55 -6.95 -11.56
CA ILE A 169 1.79 -6.23 -10.30
C ILE A 169 1.52 -4.75 -10.58
N VAL A 170 0.62 -4.16 -9.81
CA VAL A 170 0.06 -2.83 -10.05
C VAL A 170 0.23 -1.99 -8.78
N ASN A 171 0.65 -0.74 -8.91
CA ASN A 171 0.65 0.21 -7.81
C ASN A 171 -0.78 0.34 -7.26
N PHE A 172 -0.92 0.28 -5.94
CA PHE A 172 -2.23 0.30 -5.26
C PHE A 172 -3.13 1.45 -5.72
N ASP A 173 -2.54 2.62 -5.96
CA ASP A 173 -3.26 3.84 -6.34
C ASP A 173 -3.48 3.98 -7.85
N SER A 174 -3.22 2.95 -8.64
CA SER A 174 -3.45 2.98 -10.09
C SER A 174 -4.94 2.98 -10.41
N TRP A 175 -5.34 3.91 -11.27
CA TRP A 175 -6.66 3.86 -11.91
C TRP A 175 -6.77 2.60 -12.76
N HIS A 176 -7.83 1.84 -12.51
CA HIS A 176 -8.09 0.60 -13.23
C HIS A 176 -9.58 0.35 -13.42
N ARG A 177 -9.91 -0.56 -14.35
CA ARG A 177 -11.27 -1.02 -14.63
C ARG A 177 -11.26 -2.39 -15.29
N GLY A 178 -12.35 -3.14 -15.22
CA GLY A 178 -12.56 -4.31 -16.08
C GLY A 178 -13.26 -3.95 -17.38
N CYS A 179 -12.76 -4.44 -18.50
CA CYS A 179 -13.31 -4.22 -19.84
C CYS A 179 -14.50 -5.12 -20.16
N VAL A 180 -15.17 -4.83 -21.28
CA VAL A 180 -16.23 -5.67 -21.82
C VAL A 180 -15.69 -7.05 -22.16
N ASN A 181 -16.37 -8.11 -21.70
CA ASN A 181 -16.09 -9.46 -22.18
C ASN A 181 -16.98 -9.75 -23.40
N ALA A 182 -16.41 -9.58 -24.60
CA ALA A 182 -17.05 -9.87 -25.88
C ALA A 182 -16.76 -11.30 -26.40
N SER A 183 -15.89 -12.03 -25.71
CA SER A 183 -15.58 -13.43 -26.00
C SER A 183 -16.69 -14.39 -25.57
N ASN A 184 -16.52 -15.67 -25.91
CA ASN A 184 -17.39 -16.77 -25.46
C ASN A 184 -16.87 -17.49 -24.20
N SER A 185 -15.84 -16.96 -23.53
CA SER A 185 -15.19 -17.63 -22.40
C SER A 185 -15.28 -16.82 -21.11
N ASN A 186 -15.32 -17.52 -19.98
CA ASN A 186 -15.15 -16.90 -18.67
C ASN A 186 -13.73 -16.35 -18.50
N ARG A 187 -13.61 -15.24 -17.78
CA ARG A 187 -12.31 -14.63 -17.43
C ARG A 187 -12.20 -14.51 -15.91
N TYR A 188 -11.29 -15.30 -15.34
CA TYR A 188 -10.85 -15.16 -13.96
C TYR A 188 -9.77 -14.09 -13.84
N MET A 189 -9.88 -13.25 -12.82
CA MET A 189 -8.79 -12.41 -12.34
C MET A 189 -8.81 -12.49 -10.82
N LEU A 190 -7.70 -12.93 -10.23
CA LEU A 190 -7.59 -13.02 -8.79
C LEU A 190 -6.78 -11.82 -8.30
N LYS A 191 -7.41 -10.98 -7.49
CA LYS A 191 -6.82 -9.77 -6.93
C LYS A 191 -6.26 -10.05 -5.55
N PHE A 192 -4.98 -9.78 -5.38
CA PHE A 192 -4.26 -9.87 -4.11
C PHE A 192 -3.66 -8.51 -3.77
N GLN A 193 -3.57 -8.20 -2.49
CA GLN A 193 -2.88 -7.02 -1.99
C GLN A 193 -1.65 -7.45 -1.19
N PHE A 194 -0.61 -6.64 -1.22
CA PHE A 194 0.65 -6.89 -0.52
C PHE A 194 1.13 -5.62 0.16
N LEU A 195 1.75 -5.77 1.33
CA LEU A 195 2.29 -4.68 2.12
C LEU A 195 3.80 -4.79 2.29
N ARG A 196 4.47 -3.64 2.15
CA ARG A 196 5.81 -3.41 2.67
C ARG A 196 5.76 -3.43 4.20
N MET A 197 6.63 -4.22 4.82
CA MET A 197 6.73 -4.31 6.28
C MET A 197 7.91 -3.55 6.86
N GLU A 198 8.85 -3.13 6.01
CA GLU A 198 10.13 -2.54 6.44
C GLU A 198 10.48 -1.33 5.55
N GLU A 199 10.93 -0.24 6.17
CA GLU A 199 11.49 0.90 5.46
C GLU A 199 12.77 0.49 4.73
N PRO A 200 12.99 0.95 3.48
CA PRO A 200 14.23 0.71 2.75
C PRO A 200 15.46 1.12 3.57
N THR A 201 16.53 0.35 3.44
CA THR A 201 17.79 0.66 4.13
C THR A 201 18.93 0.97 3.15
N PRO A 202 19.89 1.84 3.51
CA PRO A 202 21.06 2.10 2.68
C PRO A 202 21.90 0.83 2.41
N PHE A 203 21.80 -0.22 3.24
CA PHE A 203 22.51 -1.49 3.01
C PHE A 203 21.93 -2.27 1.81
N GLU A 204 20.66 -2.03 1.46
CA GLU A 204 20.06 -2.53 0.22
C GLU A 204 20.55 -1.76 -1.01
N ALA A 205 21.30 -0.66 -0.82
CA ALA A 205 21.87 0.15 -1.90
C ALA A 205 22.97 -0.58 -2.71
N GLY A 206 23.51 -1.69 -2.19
CA GLY A 206 24.43 -2.56 -2.92
C GLY A 206 23.77 -3.54 -3.90
N ARG A 207 22.43 -3.51 -4.02
CA ARG A 207 21.64 -4.36 -4.95
C ARG A 207 21.13 -3.63 -6.19
N TRP A 208 21.39 -2.33 -6.31
CA TRP A 208 21.05 -1.57 -7.51
C TRP A 208 22.13 -1.84 -8.56
N ASP A 209 21.69 -2.11 -9.78
CA ASP A 209 22.60 -2.33 -10.90
C ASP A 209 23.47 -1.07 -11.01
N GLU A 210 24.80 -1.27 -11.07
CA GLU A 210 25.81 -0.21 -10.96
C GLU A 210 25.33 1.12 -11.55
N ILE A 211 25.39 2.18 -10.75
CA ILE A 211 25.13 3.55 -11.20
C ILE A 211 25.91 3.73 -12.51
N ARG A 212 25.22 3.87 -13.64
CA ARG A 212 25.86 4.17 -14.91
C ARG A 212 26.76 5.39 -14.69
N GLN A 213 28.06 5.22 -14.89
CA GLN A 213 29.09 6.26 -14.68
C GLN A 213 28.95 7.46 -15.64
N ASP A 214 27.94 7.47 -16.51
CA ASP A 214 27.73 8.50 -17.53
C ASP A 214 26.95 9.73 -17.04
N GLY A 215 26.61 9.82 -15.75
CA GLY A 215 25.97 11.02 -15.20
C GLY A 215 24.56 11.29 -15.73
N ALA A 216 23.95 10.34 -16.44
CA ALA A 216 22.65 10.49 -17.09
C ALA A 216 21.44 10.23 -16.17
N ALA A 217 21.65 10.08 -14.86
CA ALA A 217 20.57 9.82 -13.90
C ALA A 217 19.47 10.92 -13.90
N SER A 218 19.83 12.16 -14.26
CA SER A 218 18.90 13.29 -14.35
C SER A 218 17.87 13.17 -15.48
N HIS A 219 18.17 12.42 -16.55
CA HIS A 219 17.32 12.36 -17.75
C HIS A 219 16.34 11.16 -17.77
N VAL A 220 16.44 10.24 -16.80
CA VAL A 220 15.64 9.00 -16.81
C VAL A 220 14.15 9.26 -16.57
N TRP A 221 13.83 10.35 -15.88
CA TRP A 221 12.45 10.73 -15.54
C TRP A 221 11.91 11.86 -16.42
N GLU A 222 12.75 12.49 -17.25
CA GLU A 222 12.34 13.56 -18.16
C GLU A 222 11.28 13.03 -19.16
N GLY A 223 10.16 13.75 -19.26
CA GLY A 223 9.05 13.38 -20.14
C GLY A 223 8.06 12.37 -19.56
N THR A 224 8.25 11.91 -18.31
CA THR A 224 7.20 11.16 -17.60
C THR A 224 6.11 12.10 -17.07
N HIS A 225 4.89 11.61 -16.84
CA HIS A 225 3.79 12.41 -16.28
C HIS A 225 4.06 12.92 -14.84
N HIS A 226 5.15 12.48 -14.19
CA HIS A 226 5.42 12.63 -12.75
C HIS A 226 6.93 12.68 -12.42
N ASP A 227 7.71 13.43 -13.18
CA ASP A 227 9.17 13.55 -13.03
C ASP A 227 9.67 13.64 -11.56
N GLY A 228 9.01 14.44 -10.72
CA GLY A 228 9.35 14.60 -9.30
C GLY A 228 8.99 13.42 -8.39
N VAL A 229 7.82 12.79 -8.57
CA VAL A 229 7.32 11.73 -7.67
C VAL A 229 8.15 10.46 -7.84
N ALA A 230 8.33 10.02 -9.10
CA ALA A 230 9.03 8.77 -9.40
C ALA A 230 10.50 8.84 -8.98
N SER A 231 11.16 9.99 -9.22
CA SER A 231 12.52 10.23 -8.74
C SER A 231 12.59 10.21 -7.21
N HIS A 232 11.67 10.88 -6.52
CA HIS A 232 11.65 10.88 -5.06
C HIS A 232 11.44 9.47 -4.46
N VAL A 233 10.51 8.70 -5.02
CA VAL A 233 10.24 7.33 -4.56
C VAL A 233 11.43 6.41 -4.86
N TRP A 234 12.09 6.60 -6.01
CA TRP A 234 13.32 5.91 -6.36
C TRP A 234 14.43 6.18 -5.34
N ASP A 235 14.63 7.45 -4.96
CA ASP A 235 15.63 7.84 -3.95
C ASP A 235 15.31 7.25 -2.58
N TRP A 236 14.04 7.27 -2.18
CA TRP A 236 13.58 6.61 -0.95
C TRP A 236 13.85 5.10 -0.98
N LEU A 237 13.55 4.39 -2.08
CA LEU A 237 13.82 2.96 -2.22
C LEU A 237 15.31 2.62 -2.12
N ARG A 238 16.19 3.52 -2.58
CA ARG A 238 17.65 3.37 -2.44
C ARG A 238 18.17 3.69 -1.05
N GLY A 239 17.32 4.22 -0.17
CA GLY A 239 17.74 4.78 1.12
C GLY A 239 18.61 6.03 0.97
N SER A 240 18.53 6.73 -0.18
CA SER A 240 19.26 7.96 -0.44
C SER A 240 18.70 9.10 0.44
N THR A 241 19.60 9.94 0.94
CA THR A 241 19.25 11.21 1.59
C THR A 241 19.49 12.42 0.70
N GLU A 242 20.08 12.21 -0.49
CA GLU A 242 20.27 13.25 -1.49
C GLU A 242 18.94 13.55 -2.18
N LYS A 243 18.62 14.84 -2.32
CA LYS A 243 17.42 15.30 -3.01
C LYS A 243 17.77 15.63 -4.46
N ALA A 244 17.15 14.94 -5.40
CA ALA A 244 17.22 15.31 -6.81
C ALA A 244 16.21 16.43 -7.11
N GLY A 245 16.69 17.53 -7.69
CA GLY A 245 15.85 18.58 -8.27
C GLY A 245 16.34 20.00 -7.96
N ASP A 246 16.47 20.81 -9.01
CA ASP A 246 16.62 22.25 -8.87
C ASP A 246 15.22 22.86 -8.72
N PHE A 247 14.97 23.54 -7.61
CA PHE A 247 13.76 24.35 -7.48
C PHE A 247 13.84 25.54 -8.43
N VAL A 248 12.90 25.63 -9.36
CA VAL A 248 12.75 26.77 -10.26
C VAL A 248 11.45 27.48 -9.89
N GLY A 249 11.53 28.57 -9.13
CA GLY A 249 10.35 29.36 -8.80
C GLY A 249 10.51 30.24 -7.57
N ASP A 250 9.37 30.73 -7.10
CA ASP A 250 9.19 31.47 -5.85
C ASP A 250 8.41 30.59 -4.85
N ILE A 251 8.77 30.64 -3.56
CA ILE A 251 8.21 29.74 -2.53
C ILE A 251 6.73 30.00 -2.35
N ASP A 252 6.32 31.27 -2.28
CA ASP A 252 4.92 31.64 -2.05
C ASP A 252 4.05 31.19 -3.21
N THR A 253 4.54 31.35 -4.44
CA THR A 253 3.87 30.86 -5.65
C THR A 253 3.73 29.33 -5.64
N ALA A 254 4.77 28.61 -5.21
CA ALA A 254 4.72 27.15 -5.12
C ALA A 254 3.74 26.67 -4.03
N VAL A 255 3.68 27.35 -2.88
CA VAL A 255 2.69 27.08 -1.83
C VAL A 255 1.27 27.38 -2.32
N ASP A 256 1.06 28.46 -3.09
CA ASP A 256 -0.24 28.76 -3.69
C ASP A 256 -0.68 27.66 -4.67
N HIS A 257 0.20 27.23 -5.56
CA HIS A 257 -0.08 26.10 -6.45
C HIS A 257 -0.35 24.81 -5.69
N LEU A 258 0.32 24.57 -4.55
CA LEU A 258 0.10 23.40 -3.71
C LEU A 258 -1.33 23.39 -3.12
N CYS A 259 -1.81 24.53 -2.65
CA CYS A 259 -3.11 24.64 -1.97
C CYS A 259 -4.29 24.83 -2.94
N HIS A 260 -4.08 25.52 -4.06
CA HIS A 260 -5.17 25.98 -4.94
C HIS A 260 -5.01 25.55 -6.40
N GLY A 261 -3.86 25.05 -6.81
CA GLY A 261 -3.60 24.65 -8.18
C GLY A 261 -4.43 23.44 -8.62
N GLU A 262 -4.51 23.23 -9.93
CA GLU A 262 -5.02 21.97 -10.50
C GLU A 262 -4.12 20.79 -10.12
N GLU A 263 -4.63 19.57 -10.21
CA GLU A 263 -3.99 18.38 -9.63
C GLU A 263 -2.54 18.16 -10.09
N ARG A 264 -2.26 18.36 -11.38
CA ARG A 264 -0.90 18.29 -11.92
C ARG A 264 0.02 19.35 -11.33
N ALA A 265 -0.46 20.58 -11.18
CA ALA A 265 0.30 21.67 -10.59
C ALA A 265 0.56 21.43 -9.09
N ARG A 266 -0.43 20.89 -8.35
CA ARG A 266 -0.25 20.50 -6.94
C ARG A 266 0.83 19.44 -6.80
N LEU A 267 0.78 18.37 -7.60
CA LEU A 267 1.80 17.32 -7.57
C LEU A 267 3.21 17.87 -7.87
N GLN A 268 3.35 18.73 -8.87
CA GLN A 268 4.64 19.36 -9.18
C GLN A 268 5.11 20.26 -8.03
N ALA A 269 4.22 21.06 -7.44
CA ALA A 269 4.52 21.95 -6.33
C ALA A 269 4.99 21.18 -5.07
N MET A 270 4.35 20.05 -4.73
CA MET A 270 4.72 19.21 -3.58
C MET A 270 6.21 18.85 -3.60
N TYR A 271 6.68 18.32 -4.73
CA TYR A 271 8.06 17.82 -4.85
C TYR A 271 9.07 18.94 -5.09
N SER A 272 8.66 20.04 -5.74
CA SER A 272 9.48 21.25 -5.88
C SER A 272 9.74 21.90 -4.52
N LEU A 273 8.72 22.01 -3.66
CA LEU A 273 8.85 22.51 -2.29
C LEU A 273 9.69 21.56 -1.44
N ALA A 274 9.52 20.24 -1.59
CA ALA A 274 10.35 19.26 -0.89
C ALA A 274 11.85 19.41 -1.21
N ALA A 275 12.19 19.74 -2.47
CA ALA A 275 13.57 19.97 -2.91
C ALA A 275 14.23 21.17 -2.22
N LEU A 276 13.46 22.18 -1.79
CA LEU A 276 13.96 23.34 -1.05
C LEU A 276 14.43 23.04 0.38
N GLY A 277 14.04 21.88 0.94
CA GLY A 277 14.44 21.46 2.27
C GLY A 277 13.97 22.42 3.37
N GLU A 278 14.88 22.80 4.26
CA GLU A 278 14.58 23.59 5.46
C GLU A 278 13.85 24.91 5.14
N ARG A 279 14.16 25.52 3.99
CA ARG A 279 13.54 26.78 3.54
C ARG A 279 12.03 26.67 3.31
N ALA A 280 11.52 25.48 2.99
CA ALA A 280 10.11 25.24 2.78
C ALA A 280 9.36 24.85 4.06
N VAL A 281 10.05 24.50 5.16
CA VAL A 281 9.41 23.92 6.35
C VAL A 281 8.42 24.89 6.99
N ALA A 282 8.82 26.13 7.26
CA ALA A 282 7.93 27.10 7.90
C ALA A 282 6.69 27.44 7.04
N PRO A 283 6.82 27.81 5.75
CA PRO A 283 5.66 28.04 4.88
C PRO A 283 4.72 26.83 4.77
N LEU A 284 5.29 25.61 4.68
CA LEU A 284 4.49 24.39 4.60
C LEU A 284 3.77 24.07 5.91
N VAL A 285 4.37 24.36 7.07
CA VAL A 285 3.74 24.20 8.39
C VAL A 285 2.54 25.12 8.54
N ASP A 286 2.69 26.39 8.17
CA ASP A 286 1.59 27.36 8.22
C ASP A 286 0.44 26.96 7.28
N ALA A 287 0.77 26.51 6.07
CA ALA A 287 -0.18 25.99 5.10
C ALA A 287 -0.88 24.71 5.61
N LEU A 288 -0.14 23.77 6.21
CA LEU A 288 -0.69 22.54 6.77
C LEU A 288 -1.68 22.81 7.90
N CYS A 289 -1.34 23.72 8.82
CA CYS A 289 -2.24 24.07 9.92
C CYS A 289 -3.57 24.62 9.40
N SER A 290 -3.51 25.48 8.37
CA SER A 290 -4.69 26.07 7.74
C SER A 290 -5.51 25.04 6.96
N GLU A 291 -4.85 24.21 6.14
CA GLU A 291 -5.50 23.18 5.33
C GLU A 291 -6.15 22.09 6.21
N ALA A 292 -5.44 21.60 7.22
CA ALA A 292 -5.95 20.55 8.11
C ALA A 292 -7.17 21.01 8.91
N ALA A 293 -7.19 22.26 9.38
CA ALA A 293 -8.34 22.82 10.08
C ALA A 293 -9.54 23.04 9.14
N ALA A 294 -9.30 23.51 7.91
CA ALA A 294 -10.36 23.80 6.94
C ALA A 294 -10.99 22.54 6.34
N CYS A 295 -10.19 21.50 6.08
CA CYS A 295 -10.61 20.32 5.33
C CYS A 295 -11.06 19.14 6.21
N SER A 296 -10.86 19.18 7.53
CA SER A 296 -11.09 18.00 8.37
C SER A 296 -12.53 17.48 8.31
N GLU A 297 -13.54 18.35 8.29
CA GLU A 297 -14.94 17.91 8.21
C GLU A 297 -15.28 17.34 6.83
N SER A 298 -14.85 18.00 5.75
CA SER A 298 -15.11 17.54 4.39
C SER A 298 -14.40 16.22 4.07
N ASN A 299 -13.18 16.03 4.57
CA ASN A 299 -12.42 14.80 4.36
C ASN A 299 -13.05 13.63 5.11
N LEU A 300 -13.67 13.86 6.27
CA LEU A 300 -14.40 12.85 7.01
C LEU A 300 -15.81 12.55 6.46
N ALA A 301 -16.31 13.38 5.54
CA ALA A 301 -17.66 13.24 5.04
C ALA A 301 -17.87 11.88 4.34
N THR A 302 -18.95 11.20 4.75
CA THR A 302 -19.35 9.93 4.12
C THR A 302 -20.18 10.19 2.87
N SER A 303 -20.19 9.23 1.96
CA SER A 303 -21.06 9.22 0.77
C SER A 303 -21.46 7.79 0.42
N PRO A 304 -22.45 7.55 -0.44
CA PRO A 304 -22.76 6.20 -0.92
C PRO A 304 -21.55 5.49 -1.57
N ALA A 305 -20.65 6.27 -2.19
CA ALA A 305 -19.42 5.77 -2.78
C ALA A 305 -18.29 5.56 -1.75
N ASN A 306 -18.31 6.32 -0.64
CA ASN A 306 -17.37 6.19 0.46
C ASN A 306 -18.11 6.24 1.82
N PRO A 307 -18.80 5.16 2.20
CA PRO A 307 -19.66 5.15 3.39
C PRO A 307 -18.88 5.26 4.70
N ALA A 308 -17.54 5.13 4.65
CA ALA A 308 -16.68 5.15 5.81
C ALA A 308 -15.99 6.50 6.06
N GLY A 309 -16.08 7.45 5.12
CA GLY A 309 -15.35 8.72 5.22
C GLY A 309 -13.89 8.58 4.72
N GLY A 310 -13.17 9.69 4.66
CA GLY A 310 -11.80 9.76 4.19
C GLY A 310 -10.78 9.95 5.30
N ASN A 311 -9.50 9.97 4.92
CA ASN A 311 -8.41 10.29 5.83
C ASN A 311 -8.32 11.81 6.00
N PRO A 312 -8.43 12.37 7.22
CA PRO A 312 -8.26 13.81 7.44
C PRO A 312 -6.83 14.30 7.13
N ALA A 313 -5.84 13.40 7.15
CA ALA A 313 -4.44 13.71 6.86
C ALA A 313 -4.03 13.55 5.38
N ASP A 314 -4.93 13.13 4.48
CA ASP A 314 -4.64 13.07 3.04
C ASP A 314 -4.67 14.48 2.43
N LEU A 315 -3.62 15.25 2.72
CA LEU A 315 -3.47 16.67 2.39
C LEU A 315 -2.25 16.89 1.51
N ALA A 316 -2.35 17.86 0.60
CA ALA A 316 -1.25 18.21 -0.29
C ALA A 316 -0.01 18.67 0.50
N THR A 317 -0.22 19.48 1.53
CA THR A 317 0.84 19.95 2.44
C THR A 317 1.47 18.84 3.27
N ALA A 318 0.69 17.82 3.66
CA ALA A 318 1.19 16.64 4.37
C ALA A 318 2.16 15.84 3.48
N HIS A 319 1.80 15.58 2.22
CA HIS A 319 2.68 14.90 1.26
C HIS A 319 3.96 15.71 0.99
N ALA A 320 3.86 17.04 0.87
CA ALA A 320 5.01 17.92 0.69
C ALA A 320 5.97 17.92 1.89
N LEU A 321 5.46 18.00 3.13
CA LEU A 321 6.27 17.92 4.35
C LEU A 321 6.91 16.54 4.53
N ALA A 322 6.17 15.47 4.23
CA ALA A 322 6.72 14.12 4.26
C ALA A 322 7.88 13.94 3.26
N ALA A 323 7.74 14.50 2.06
CA ALA A 323 8.80 14.52 1.05
C ALA A 323 9.97 15.45 1.43
N THR A 324 9.72 16.50 2.23
CA THR A 324 10.76 17.38 2.77
C THR A 324 11.70 16.64 3.73
N GLY A 325 11.18 15.62 4.44
CA GLY A 325 11.99 14.64 5.17
C GLY A 325 12.51 15.14 6.51
N ILE A 326 13.72 14.71 6.88
CA ILE A 326 14.28 14.85 8.24
C ILE A 326 14.25 16.28 8.82
N VAL A 327 14.43 17.30 7.98
CA VAL A 327 14.44 18.72 8.41
C VAL A 327 13.08 19.23 8.88
N ALA A 328 11.98 18.52 8.58
CA ALA A 328 10.64 18.89 9.03
C ALA A 328 10.27 18.30 10.41
N ILE A 329 11.07 17.37 10.94
CA ILE A 329 10.70 16.57 12.14
C ILE A 329 10.42 17.46 13.36
N ASP A 330 11.31 18.40 13.67
CA ASP A 330 11.16 19.22 14.89
C ASP A 330 9.89 20.08 14.84
N ALA A 331 9.60 20.65 13.67
CA ALA A 331 8.37 21.41 13.46
C ALA A 331 7.13 20.52 13.60
N LEU A 332 7.15 19.32 13.03
CA LEU A 332 6.04 18.36 13.13
C LEU A 332 5.84 17.84 14.57
N VAL A 333 6.92 17.59 15.32
CA VAL A 333 6.85 17.20 16.73
C VAL A 333 6.14 18.27 17.56
N ASN A 334 6.37 19.55 17.28
CA ASN A 334 5.64 20.64 17.94
C ASN A 334 4.15 20.62 17.58
N LEU A 335 3.80 20.33 16.33
CA LEU A 335 2.40 20.26 15.88
C LEU A 335 1.63 19.07 16.49
N CYS A 336 2.30 18.03 16.98
CA CYS A 336 1.64 16.94 17.73
C CYS A 336 0.99 17.41 19.04
N SER A 337 1.22 18.64 19.49
CA SER A 337 0.57 19.25 20.66
C SER A 337 -0.32 20.46 20.31
N HIS A 338 -0.70 20.60 19.03
CA HIS A 338 -1.58 21.67 18.58
C HIS A 338 -3.02 21.53 19.12
N ASP A 339 -3.71 22.65 19.36
CA ASP A 339 -5.06 22.66 19.94
C ASP A 339 -6.08 21.93 19.05
N HIS A 340 -5.97 22.09 17.72
CA HIS A 340 -6.83 21.43 16.75
C HIS A 340 -6.41 19.98 16.48
N TRP A 341 -7.32 19.03 16.73
CA TRP A 341 -7.07 17.59 16.59
C TRP A 341 -6.59 17.19 15.18
N ALA A 342 -7.13 17.81 14.13
CA ALA A 342 -6.75 17.46 12.76
C ALA A 342 -5.30 17.83 12.43
N VAL A 343 -4.79 18.91 13.04
CA VAL A 343 -3.37 19.29 12.91
C VAL A 343 -2.49 18.26 13.61
N ARG A 344 -2.86 17.84 14.83
CA ARG A 344 -2.16 16.77 15.55
C ARG A 344 -2.16 15.47 14.76
N ALA A 345 -3.32 15.06 14.24
CA ALA A 345 -3.47 13.81 13.48
C ALA A 345 -2.63 13.84 12.20
N THR A 346 -2.61 14.97 11.49
CA THR A 346 -1.82 15.15 10.26
C THR A 346 -0.33 15.17 10.57
N ALA A 347 0.12 15.90 11.59
CA ALA A 347 1.53 15.92 11.98
C ALA A 347 2.05 14.52 12.35
N THR A 348 1.26 13.77 13.12
CA THR A 348 1.55 12.39 13.49
C THR A 348 1.64 11.46 12.27
N ASP A 349 0.74 11.60 11.29
CA ASP A 349 0.79 10.85 10.03
C ASP A 349 2.05 11.16 9.21
N VAL A 350 2.38 12.45 9.06
CA VAL A 350 3.56 12.91 8.32
C VAL A 350 4.84 12.38 8.95
N LEU A 351 4.96 12.39 10.28
CA LEU A 351 6.10 11.81 11.01
C LEU A 351 6.27 10.32 10.73
N GLY A 352 5.16 9.57 10.67
CA GLY A 352 5.17 8.17 10.23
C GLY A 352 5.60 8.01 8.78
N THR A 353 5.06 8.84 7.88
CA THR A 353 5.35 8.80 6.44
C THR A 353 6.82 9.10 6.14
N ILE A 354 7.47 10.00 6.88
CA ILE A 354 8.93 10.26 6.80
C ILE A 354 9.72 8.95 6.98
N GLY A 355 9.22 8.02 7.79
CA GLY A 355 9.78 6.69 7.99
C GLY A 355 10.90 6.68 9.02
N ARG A 356 11.94 5.87 8.80
CA ARG A 356 13.01 5.63 9.80
C ARG A 356 13.71 6.90 10.30
N GLN A 357 13.79 7.94 9.46
CA GLN A 357 14.36 9.23 9.87
C GLN A 357 13.55 9.89 10.99
N GLY A 358 12.24 9.62 11.06
CA GLY A 358 11.30 10.08 12.09
C GLY A 358 11.48 9.44 13.47
N ARG A 359 12.47 8.55 13.68
CA ARG A 359 12.69 7.88 14.98
C ARG A 359 12.84 8.84 16.15
N GLY A 360 13.42 10.03 15.93
CA GLY A 360 13.53 11.07 16.96
C GLY A 360 12.17 11.55 17.49
N ALA A 361 11.09 11.35 16.75
CA ALA A 361 9.73 11.72 17.14
C ALA A 361 9.00 10.65 17.98
N ALA A 362 9.62 9.50 18.27
CA ALA A 362 8.97 8.41 19.01
C ALA A 362 8.29 8.86 20.32
N PRO A 363 8.87 9.74 21.16
CA PRO A 363 8.19 10.23 22.36
C PRO A 363 6.89 11.01 22.07
N ALA A 364 6.85 11.78 20.98
CA ALA A 364 5.64 12.51 20.58
C ALA A 364 4.58 11.55 20.04
N LEU A 365 4.99 10.54 19.26
CA LEU A 365 4.09 9.52 18.73
C LEU A 365 3.53 8.60 19.83
N GLN A 366 4.31 8.30 20.87
CA GLN A 366 3.81 7.56 22.05
C GLN A 366 2.73 8.36 22.78
N ARG A 367 2.90 9.68 22.96
CA ARG A 367 1.83 10.54 23.53
C ARG A 367 0.59 10.58 22.66
N ALA A 368 0.73 10.54 21.34
CA ALA A 368 -0.39 10.52 20.41
C ALA A 368 -1.31 9.29 20.61
N LEU A 369 -0.79 8.19 21.16
CA LEU A 369 -1.57 6.99 21.48
C LEU A 369 -2.59 7.19 22.61
N GLU A 370 -2.43 8.24 23.41
CA GLU A 370 -3.29 8.58 24.54
C GLU A 370 -4.24 9.75 24.21
N ASP A 371 -4.24 10.24 22.96
CA ASP A 371 -5.05 11.39 22.55
C ASP A 371 -6.56 11.08 22.61
N GLU A 372 -7.36 12.08 22.97
CA GLU A 372 -8.82 11.96 23.01
C GLU A 372 -9.41 11.65 21.61
N ASN A 373 -8.74 12.12 20.56
CA ASN A 373 -9.23 11.96 19.20
C ASN A 373 -8.72 10.65 18.58
N ILE A 374 -9.65 9.86 18.07
CA ILE A 374 -9.39 8.55 17.46
C ILE A 374 -8.38 8.61 16.31
N TRP A 375 -8.37 9.69 15.50
CA TRP A 375 -7.45 9.82 14.37
C TRP A 375 -6.02 10.04 14.82
N VAL A 376 -5.82 10.76 15.91
CA VAL A 376 -4.49 10.99 16.48
C VAL A 376 -3.93 9.67 17.03
N ARG A 377 -4.72 8.91 17.79
CA ARG A 377 -4.32 7.58 18.30
C ARG A 377 -3.98 6.61 17.18
N ARG A 378 -4.88 6.53 16.20
CA ARG A 378 -4.76 5.67 15.03
C ARG A 378 -3.49 5.98 14.21
N ASN A 379 -3.23 7.26 13.93
CA ASN A 379 -2.05 7.67 13.18
C ASN A 379 -0.77 7.48 14.01
N GLY A 380 -0.83 7.70 15.32
CA GLY A 380 0.29 7.44 16.23
C GLY A 380 0.71 5.97 16.21
N ALA A 381 -0.27 5.07 16.22
CA ALA A 381 -0.03 3.63 16.17
C ALA A 381 0.66 3.24 14.87
N GLU A 382 0.15 3.69 13.71
CA GLU A 382 0.74 3.42 12.39
C GLU A 382 2.16 4.02 12.26
N ALA A 383 2.35 5.25 12.74
CA ALA A 383 3.62 5.97 12.69
C ALA A 383 4.72 5.25 13.48
N LEU A 384 4.43 4.79 14.70
CA LEU A 384 5.40 4.03 15.52
C LEU A 384 5.90 2.76 14.84
N GLY A 385 5.01 2.01 14.18
CA GLY A 385 5.39 0.84 13.40
C GLY A 385 6.23 1.20 12.17
N THR A 386 5.90 2.31 11.51
CA THR A 386 6.57 2.75 10.28
C THR A 386 7.97 3.30 10.53
N ILE A 387 8.19 4.06 11.61
CA ILE A 387 9.54 4.47 12.03
C ILE A 387 10.38 3.28 12.53
N GLY A 388 9.71 2.17 12.88
CA GLY A 388 10.30 0.92 13.31
C GLY A 388 11.11 1.09 14.60
N ASP A 389 10.57 1.83 15.57
CA ASP A 389 11.17 2.00 16.89
C ASP A 389 10.52 1.05 17.90
N ALA A 390 11.33 0.12 18.43
CA ALA A 390 10.88 -0.87 19.40
C ALA A 390 10.59 -0.26 20.78
N THR A 391 11.03 0.99 21.07
CA THR A 391 10.70 1.64 22.35
C THR A 391 9.20 1.86 22.55
N GLY A 392 8.42 1.90 21.46
CA GLY A 392 6.96 2.04 21.52
C GLY A 392 6.18 0.75 21.75
N VAL A 393 6.83 -0.42 21.87
CA VAL A 393 6.16 -1.74 21.92
C VAL A 393 5.20 -1.86 23.10
N GLU A 394 5.59 -1.41 24.29
CA GLU A 394 4.72 -1.48 25.48
C GLU A 394 3.43 -0.67 25.29
N MET A 395 3.54 0.53 24.71
CA MET A 395 2.40 1.39 24.46
C MET A 395 1.52 0.86 23.33
N LEU A 396 2.13 0.32 22.25
CA LEU A 396 1.41 -0.37 21.19
C LEU A 396 0.66 -1.59 21.73
N ALA A 397 1.25 -2.36 22.65
CA ALA A 397 0.60 -3.49 23.30
C ALA A 397 -0.60 -3.05 24.16
N HIS A 398 -0.50 -1.90 24.83
CA HIS A 398 -1.59 -1.34 25.62
C HIS A 398 -2.81 -0.99 24.76
N ILE A 399 -2.63 -0.31 23.62
CA ILE A 399 -3.73 0.11 22.75
C ILE A 399 -4.32 -1.02 21.89
N LEU A 400 -3.84 -2.27 22.01
CA LEU A 400 -4.51 -3.44 21.41
C LEU A 400 -5.89 -3.70 22.02
N SER A 401 -6.23 -3.05 23.13
CA SER A 401 -7.56 -3.08 23.74
C SER A 401 -8.39 -1.81 23.51
N ASP A 402 -7.96 -0.90 22.61
CA ASP A 402 -8.70 0.32 22.28
C ASP A 402 -10.13 -0.01 21.80
N GLU A 403 -11.08 0.86 22.14
CA GLU A 403 -12.49 0.70 21.77
C GLU A 403 -12.69 0.71 20.25
N ASP A 404 -11.90 1.50 19.52
CA ASP A 404 -11.97 1.57 18.07
C ASP A 404 -11.09 0.48 17.43
N TRP A 405 -11.73 -0.39 16.66
CA TRP A 405 -11.07 -1.52 16.00
C TRP A 405 -9.96 -1.09 15.03
N ARG A 406 -9.98 0.15 14.53
CA ARG A 406 -8.95 0.69 13.61
C ARG A 406 -7.69 1.07 14.35
N VAL A 407 -7.81 1.53 15.60
CA VAL A 407 -6.65 1.73 16.48
C VAL A 407 -6.03 0.37 16.81
N ARG A 408 -6.86 -0.62 17.20
CA ARG A 408 -6.39 -2.01 17.41
C ARG A 408 -5.71 -2.60 16.15
N LEU A 409 -6.30 -2.37 14.98
CA LEU A 409 -5.78 -2.82 13.68
C LEU A 409 -4.38 -2.26 13.43
N ASN A 410 -4.20 -0.95 13.56
CA ASN A 410 -2.93 -0.27 13.33
C ASN A 410 -1.90 -0.69 14.38
N ALA A 411 -2.30 -0.83 15.64
CA ALA A 411 -1.41 -1.30 16.70
C ALA A 411 -0.85 -2.70 16.40
N ALA A 412 -1.73 -3.65 16.05
CA ALA A 412 -1.32 -5.00 15.66
C ALA A 412 -0.46 -5.00 14.38
N GLY A 413 -0.80 -4.17 13.39
CA GLY A 413 -0.02 -4.00 12.17
C GLY A 413 1.37 -3.43 12.43
N SER A 414 1.48 -2.47 13.34
CA SER A 414 2.74 -1.85 13.75
C SER A 414 3.64 -2.80 14.53
N LEU A 415 3.08 -3.60 15.43
CA LEU A 415 3.82 -4.69 16.08
C LEU A 415 4.31 -5.70 15.03
N ALA A 416 3.50 -6.02 14.01
CA ALA A 416 3.96 -6.85 12.90
C ALA A 416 5.13 -6.22 12.13
N ARG A 417 5.11 -4.91 11.85
CA ARG A 417 6.24 -4.21 11.19
C ARG A 417 7.51 -4.25 12.02
N ILE A 418 7.41 -3.99 13.33
CA ILE A 418 8.55 -4.09 14.28
C ILE A 418 9.10 -5.53 14.33
N GLY A 419 8.22 -6.54 14.28
CA GLY A 419 8.59 -7.95 14.18
C GLY A 419 9.26 -8.47 15.45
N ARG A 420 10.45 -9.07 15.34
CA ARG A 420 11.15 -9.72 16.47
C ARG A 420 11.34 -8.82 17.70
N GLY A 421 11.45 -7.50 17.51
CA GLY A 421 11.59 -6.55 18.61
C GLY A 421 10.31 -6.30 19.41
N SER A 422 9.19 -6.94 19.09
CA SER A 422 7.90 -6.75 19.75
C SER A 422 7.39 -7.96 20.52
N ASP A 423 8.29 -8.84 20.99
CA ASP A 423 7.96 -10.01 21.81
C ASP A 423 7.31 -9.66 23.16
N GLY A 424 7.59 -8.47 23.71
CA GLY A 424 6.87 -7.94 24.88
C GLY A 424 5.36 -7.80 24.70
N ALA A 425 4.84 -7.83 23.47
CA ALA A 425 3.41 -7.70 23.17
C ALA A 425 2.66 -9.05 23.04
N LEU A 426 3.33 -10.21 23.21
CA LEU A 426 2.72 -11.53 22.94
C LEU A 426 1.42 -11.78 23.71
N SER A 427 1.41 -11.49 25.00
CA SER A 427 0.24 -11.66 25.87
C SER A 427 -0.94 -10.79 25.40
N ALA A 428 -0.67 -9.59 24.89
CA ALA A 428 -1.68 -8.67 24.41
C ALA A 428 -2.14 -8.99 22.98
N LEU A 429 -1.31 -9.61 22.14
CA LEU A 429 -1.66 -10.05 20.79
C LEU A 429 -2.53 -11.31 20.78
N LYS A 430 -2.35 -12.22 21.74
CA LYS A 430 -3.05 -13.51 21.77
C LYS A 430 -4.59 -13.38 21.73
N PRO A 431 -5.25 -12.53 22.53
CA PRO A 431 -6.71 -12.34 22.45
C PRO A 431 -7.19 -11.81 21.10
N LEU A 432 -6.37 -11.06 20.37
CA LEU A 432 -6.78 -10.45 19.09
C LEU A 432 -6.92 -11.49 17.98
N LEU A 433 -6.44 -12.72 18.15
CA LEU A 433 -6.75 -13.84 17.25
C LEU A 433 -8.25 -14.17 17.20
N GLU A 434 -9.01 -13.70 18.20
CA GLU A 434 -10.47 -13.84 18.32
C GLU A 434 -11.20 -12.48 18.24
N ASP A 435 -10.52 -11.40 17.86
CA ASP A 435 -11.14 -10.07 17.71
C ASP A 435 -12.35 -10.12 16.77
N GLU A 436 -13.40 -9.35 17.08
CA GLU A 436 -14.61 -9.25 16.25
C GLU A 436 -14.28 -8.83 14.80
N ASN A 437 -13.29 -7.97 14.64
CA ASN A 437 -12.86 -7.47 13.35
C ASN A 437 -11.84 -8.42 12.71
N ARG A 438 -12.21 -8.96 11.56
CA ARG A 438 -11.40 -9.93 10.81
C ARG A 438 -10.00 -9.44 10.41
N TYR A 439 -9.81 -8.13 10.23
CA TYR A 439 -8.51 -7.58 9.85
C TYR A 439 -7.61 -7.39 11.07
N VAL A 440 -8.19 -7.08 12.24
CA VAL A 440 -7.45 -7.10 13.51
C VAL A 440 -6.91 -8.51 13.76
N ARG A 441 -7.74 -9.55 13.60
CA ARG A 441 -7.30 -10.95 13.69
C ARG A 441 -6.12 -11.27 12.78
N ALA A 442 -6.20 -10.80 11.53
CA ALA A 442 -5.14 -11.05 10.56
C ALA A 442 -3.84 -10.31 10.89
N ASN A 443 -3.90 -9.06 11.34
CA ASN A 443 -2.72 -8.32 11.78
C ASN A 443 -2.10 -8.94 13.04
N ALA A 444 -2.91 -9.45 13.97
CA ALA A 444 -2.41 -10.19 15.12
C ALA A 444 -1.69 -11.47 14.71
N LEU A 445 -2.25 -12.23 13.77
CA LEU A 445 -1.60 -13.41 13.19
C LEU A 445 -0.26 -13.05 12.52
N ASN A 446 -0.24 -11.99 11.70
CA ASN A 446 0.98 -11.50 11.05
C ASN A 446 2.02 -11.04 12.08
N ALA A 447 1.61 -10.39 13.17
CA ALA A 447 2.50 -9.97 14.24
C ALA A 447 3.15 -11.16 14.93
N LEU A 448 2.37 -12.15 15.35
CA LEU A 448 2.88 -13.38 15.97
C LEU A 448 3.84 -14.14 15.04
N GLN A 449 3.54 -14.19 13.74
CA GLN A 449 4.40 -14.81 12.73
C GLN A 449 5.74 -14.08 12.59
N ARG A 450 5.74 -12.74 12.61
CA ARG A 450 6.96 -11.92 12.44
C ARG A 450 7.77 -11.76 13.73
N ILE A 451 7.15 -11.86 14.91
CA ILE A 451 7.85 -11.96 16.19
C ILE A 451 8.67 -13.25 16.25
N ASP A 452 8.14 -14.35 15.72
CA ASP A 452 8.86 -15.60 15.47
C ASP A 452 9.63 -16.17 16.69
N THR A 453 9.04 -16.07 17.88
CA THR A 453 9.57 -16.70 19.11
C THR A 453 8.94 -18.08 19.31
N PRO A 454 9.54 -18.98 20.13
CA PRO A 454 8.90 -20.25 20.47
C PRO A 454 7.48 -20.09 21.03
N GLU A 455 7.26 -19.06 21.87
CA GLU A 455 5.95 -18.74 22.43
C GLU A 455 4.95 -18.24 21.38
N SER A 456 5.39 -17.40 20.43
CA SER A 456 4.51 -16.92 19.36
C SER A 456 4.08 -18.06 18.43
N ARG A 457 5.01 -18.97 18.10
CA ARG A 457 4.73 -20.18 17.32
C ARG A 457 3.77 -21.12 18.04
N GLU A 458 3.98 -21.36 19.33
CA GLU A 458 3.07 -22.17 20.13
C GLU A 458 1.66 -21.56 20.17
N THR A 459 1.56 -20.24 20.34
CA THR A 459 0.28 -19.53 20.28
C THR A 459 -0.43 -19.73 18.94
N LEU A 460 0.29 -19.62 17.83
CA LEU A 460 -0.25 -19.88 16.49
C LEU A 460 -0.68 -21.35 16.32
N TYR A 461 0.10 -22.31 16.81
CA TYR A 461 -0.26 -23.73 16.74
C TYR A 461 -1.54 -24.03 17.51
N GLN A 462 -1.68 -23.52 18.73
CA GLN A 462 -2.90 -23.69 19.53
C GLN A 462 -4.12 -23.08 18.84
N TYR A 463 -3.98 -21.90 18.23
CA TYR A 463 -5.04 -21.28 17.46
C TYR A 463 -5.44 -22.10 16.22
N LEU A 464 -4.47 -22.64 15.50
CA LEU A 464 -4.73 -23.49 14.34
C LEU A 464 -5.44 -24.79 14.76
N LEU A 465 -5.05 -25.44 15.86
CA LEU A 465 -5.64 -26.71 16.30
C LEU A 465 -7.16 -26.64 16.49
N VAL A 466 -7.69 -25.49 16.93
CA VAL A 466 -9.14 -25.28 17.12
C VAL A 466 -9.86 -24.73 15.89
N SER A 467 -9.13 -24.46 14.80
CA SER A 467 -9.72 -23.96 13.55
C SER A 467 -10.47 -25.07 12.79
N ARG A 468 -11.47 -24.68 11.98
CA ARG A 468 -12.21 -25.65 11.15
C ARG A 468 -11.33 -26.11 9.97
N TRP A 469 -10.99 -27.39 9.94
CA TRP A 469 -10.10 -27.98 8.92
C TRP A 469 -10.80 -28.51 7.67
N CYS A 470 -12.09 -28.82 7.74
CA CYS A 470 -12.79 -29.39 6.59
C CYS A 470 -13.38 -28.30 5.70
N ALA A 471 -12.54 -27.81 4.77
CA ALA A 471 -12.94 -26.82 3.78
C ALA A 471 -13.90 -27.39 2.71
N THR A 472 -14.00 -28.72 2.61
CA THR A 472 -14.80 -29.44 1.61
C THR A 472 -16.09 -30.03 2.15
N THR A 473 -16.42 -29.86 3.45
CA THR A 473 -17.72 -30.33 3.97
C THR A 473 -18.84 -29.52 3.33
N SER A 474 -19.49 -30.12 2.34
CA SER A 474 -20.75 -29.67 1.74
C SER A 474 -21.90 -30.53 2.27
N LEU A 475 -23.14 -30.18 1.91
CA LEU A 475 -24.31 -31.04 2.17
C LEU A 475 -24.16 -32.43 1.52
N GLU A 476 -23.35 -32.57 0.46
CA GLU A 476 -23.06 -33.83 -0.23
C GLU A 476 -21.95 -34.65 0.47
N SER A 477 -21.23 -34.03 1.41
CA SER A 477 -20.25 -34.70 2.28
C SER A 477 -20.99 -35.47 3.38
N HIS A 478 -21.86 -36.39 2.99
CA HIS A 478 -22.45 -37.36 3.91
C HIS A 478 -21.33 -38.34 4.33
N PHE A 479 -21.13 -38.46 5.64
CA PHE A 479 -20.30 -39.50 6.23
C PHE A 479 -20.95 -40.88 6.07
#